data_AF-A0A258XJ81-F1
#
_entry.id   AF-A0A258XJ81-F1
#
_cell.length_a   1.000
_cell.length_b   1.000
_cell.length_c   1.000
_cell.angle_alpha   90.00
_cell.angle_beta   90.00
_cell.angle_gamma   90.00
#
_symmetry.space_group_name_H-M   'P 1'
#
loop_
_entity.id
_entity.type
_entity.pdbx_description
1 polymer ?
#
loop_
_entity_poly.entity_id
_entity_poly.type
_entity_poly.pdbx_seq_one_letter_code
_entity_poly.pdbx_strand_id
1 'polypeptide(L)' 'MDVYLPIANLSVNGLVIIGLGALTGLLSGMFGVGGGFLTTPLLIFYGVPPTVAAASAASQVTGASVSG' A
#
# COMPACT_ATOMS: atom_id res chain seq x y z
N MET A 1 -17.31 -16.37 -14.25
CA MET A 1 -18.27 -15.25 -14.23
C MET A 1 -17.54 -14.05 -14.80
N ASP A 2 -17.64 -13.89 -16.11
CA ASP A 2 -16.88 -12.87 -16.81
C ASP A 2 -17.69 -11.58 -16.80
N VAL A 3 -17.06 -10.53 -16.31
CA VAL A 3 -17.63 -9.19 -16.17
C VAL A 3 -17.12 -8.39 -17.35
N TYR A 4 -18.04 -7.94 -18.19
CA TYR A 4 -17.69 -7.07 -19.30
C TYR A 4 -17.50 -5.64 -18.79
N LEU A 5 -16.30 -5.10 -18.95
CA LEU A 5 -15.97 -3.72 -18.64
C LEU A 5 -16.19 -2.86 -19.89
N PRO A 6 -17.31 -2.11 -20.02
CA PRO A 6 -17.65 -1.39 -21.25
C PRO A 6 -16.69 -0.24 -21.55
N ILE A 7 -16.05 0.33 -20.53
CA ILE A 7 -15.04 1.41 -20.67
C ILE A 7 -13.74 0.84 -21.24
N ALA A 8 -13.35 -0.36 -20.82
CA ALA A 8 -12.14 -1.04 -21.30
C ALA A 8 -12.39 -1.90 -22.55
N ASN A 9 -13.66 -2.09 -22.94
CA ASN A 9 -14.09 -3.02 -24.00
C ASN A 9 -13.50 -4.44 -23.82
N LEU A 10 -13.40 -4.90 -22.58
CA LEU A 10 -12.79 -6.19 -22.25
C LEU A 10 -13.68 -6.98 -21.30
N SER A 11 -13.82 -8.27 -21.58
CA SER A 11 -14.43 -9.22 -20.64
C SER A 11 -13.35 -9.80 -19.75
N VAL A 12 -13.47 -9.54 -18.46
CA VAL A 12 -12.49 -9.92 -17.45
C VAL A 12 -13.14 -10.86 -16.45
N ASN A 13 -12.41 -11.86 -15.98
CA ASN A 13 -12.97 -12.80 -15.03
C ASN A 13 -13.18 -12.12 -13.66
N GLY A 14 -14.43 -12.06 -13.20
CA GLY A 14 -14.79 -11.34 -11.97
C GLY A 14 -14.09 -11.89 -10.72
N LEU A 15 -13.81 -13.20 -10.67
CA LEU A 15 -13.08 -13.80 -9.55
C LEU A 15 -11.62 -13.35 -9.53
N VAL A 16 -11.01 -13.17 -10.69
CA VAL A 16 -9.61 -12.72 -10.81
C VAL A 16 -9.48 -11.27 -10.35
N ILE A 17 -10.45 -10.39 -10.67
CA ILE A 17 -10.43 -9.00 -10.21
C ILE A 17 -10.60 -8.90 -8.70
N ILE A 18 -11.53 -9.66 -8.11
CA ILE A 18 -11.71 -9.71 -6.66
C ILE A 18 -10.43 -10.23 -5.99
N GLY A 19 -9.82 -11.29 -6.53
CA GLY A 19 -8.57 -11.84 -6.03
C GLY A 19 -7.40 -10.85 -6.10
N LEU A 20 -7.28 -10.12 -7.20
CA LEU A 20 -6.28 -9.05 -7.36
C LEU A 20 -6.54 -7.89 -6.39
N GLY A 21 -7.79 -7.46 -6.22
CA GLY A 21 -8.17 -6.41 -5.28
C GLY A 21 -7.89 -6.80 -3.82
N ALA A 22 -8.21 -8.03 -3.44
CA ALA A 22 -7.92 -8.56 -2.10
C ALA A 22 -6.40 -8.70 -1.87
N LEU A 23 -5.67 -9.22 -2.86
CA LEU A 23 -4.22 -9.38 -2.75
C LEU A 23 -3.51 -8.02 -2.67
N THR A 24 -3.88 -7.07 -3.53
CA THR A 24 -3.30 -5.71 -3.52
C THR A 24 -3.70 -4.94 -2.27
N GLY A 25 -4.94 -5.05 -1.79
CA GLY A 25 -5.39 -4.46 -0.53
C GLY A 25 -4.68 -5.03 0.68
N LEU A 26 -4.50 -6.36 0.72
CA LEU A 26 -3.72 -7.04 1.76
C LEU A 26 -2.26 -6.59 1.74
N LEU A 27 -1.60 -6.62 0.58
CA LEU A 27 -0.22 -6.17 0.45
C LEU A 27 -0.08 -4.67 0.80
N SER A 28 -1.01 -3.82 0.37
CA SER A 28 -1.01 -2.38 0.69
C SER A 28 -1.19 -2.10 2.19
N GLY A 29 -2.12 -2.80 2.84
CA GLY A 29 -2.36 -2.71 4.28
C GLY A 29 -1.22 -3.29 5.12
N MET A 30 -0.57 -4.36 4.65
CA MET A 30 0.59 -4.98 5.30
C MET A 30 1.86 -4.12 5.20
N PHE A 31 2.10 -3.48 4.06
CA PHE A 31 3.28 -2.63 3.87
C PHE A 31 3.06 -1.17 4.33
N GLY A 32 1.85 -0.80 4.78
CA GLY A 32 1.53 0.55 5.22
C GLY A 32 1.93 1.61 4.19
N VAL A 33 1.66 1.31 2.90
CA VAL A 33 2.17 2.06 1.74
C VAL A 33 1.74 3.54 1.77
N GLY A 34 0.75 3.89 2.60
CA GLY A 34 0.30 5.27 2.82
C GLY A 34 1.25 6.20 3.59
N GLY A 35 2.34 5.74 4.22
CA GLY A 35 3.17 6.64 5.05
C GLY A 35 4.65 6.29 5.22
N GLY A 36 5.02 5.08 5.60
CA GLY A 36 6.40 4.79 6.05
C GLY A 36 7.44 4.58 4.94
N PHE A 37 7.02 4.02 3.81
CA PHE A 37 7.91 3.70 2.68
C PHE A 37 8.56 4.97 2.09
N LEU A 38 7.81 6.06 2.00
CA LEU A 38 8.33 7.35 1.55
C LEU A 38 8.95 8.15 2.70
N THR A 39 8.44 8.03 3.93
CA THR A 39 8.92 8.85 5.06
C THR A 39 10.34 8.48 5.49
N THR A 40 10.73 7.20 5.46
CA THR A 40 12.10 6.79 5.80
C THR A 40 13.16 7.44 4.90
N PRO A 41 13.10 7.30 3.55
CA PRO A 41 14.09 7.93 2.67
C PRO A 41 14.03 9.45 2.70
N LEU A 42 12.85 10.06 2.83
CA LEU A 42 12.71 11.52 2.93
C LEU A 42 13.37 12.09 4.19
N LEU A 43 13.22 11.42 5.34
CA LEU A 43 13.88 11.84 6.58
C LEU A 43 15.40 11.66 6.50
N ILE A 44 15.88 10.60 5.86
CA ILE A 44 17.32 10.42 5.61
C ILE A 44 17.87 11.52 4.69
N PHE A 45 17.16 11.88 3.62
CA PHE A 45 17.54 13.01 2.77
C PHE A 45 17.49 14.35 3.50
N TYR A 46 16.58 14.48 4.47
CA TYR A 46 16.50 15.64 5.37
C TYR A 46 17.62 15.66 6.43
N GLY A 47 18.53 14.69 6.42
CA GLY A 47 19.65 14.61 7.36
C GLY A 47 19.29 14.04 8.72
N VAL A 48 18.10 13.45 8.87
CA VAL A 48 17.73 12.72 10.08
C VAL A 48 18.56 11.43 10.12
N PRO A 49 19.19 11.12 11.28
CA PRO A 49 19.92 9.88 11.44
C PRO A 49 19.06 8.67 11.02
N PRO A 50 19.59 7.72 10.23
CA PRO A 50 18.82 6.59 9.69
C PRO A 50 18.08 5.77 10.76
N THR A 51 18.65 5.65 11.95
CA THR A 51 18.04 4.99 13.10
C THR A 51 16.76 5.68 13.59
N VAL A 52 16.71 7.01 13.55
CA VAL A 52 15.53 7.79 13.95
C VAL A 52 14.48 7.80 12.83
N ALA A 53 14.93 7.96 11.59
CA ALA A 53 14.06 7.92 10.41
C ALA A 53 13.29 6.59 10.29
N ALA A 54 13.99 5.46 10.51
CA ALA A 54 13.38 4.13 10.48
C ALA A 54 12.38 3.91 11.62
N ALA A 55 12.70 4.37 12.84
CA ALA A 55 11.80 4.25 13.99
C ALA A 55 10.51 5.06 13.79
N SER A 56 10.62 6.30 13.28
CA SER A 56 9.45 7.16 13.02
C SER A 56 8.55 6.63 11.90
N ALA A 57 9.12 6.01 10.86
CA ALA A 57 8.35 5.41 9.78
C ALA A 57 7.62 4.14 10.23
N ALA A 58 8.22 3.33 11.11
CA ALA A 58 7.60 2.13 11.66
C ALA A 58 6.33 2.45 12.49
N SER A 59 6.35 3.52 13.29
CA SER A 59 5.17 3.98 14.03
C SER A 59 4.05 4.49 13.12
N GLN A 60 4.40 5.14 12.00
CA GLN A 60 3.42 5.64 11.02
C GLN A 60 2.76 4.53 10.23
N VAL A 61 3.52 3.49 9.86
CA VAL A 61 2.97 2.26 9.26
C VAL A 61 1.99 1.59 10.21
N THR A 62 2.37 1.45 11.49
CA THR A 62 1.52 0.84 12.51
C THR A 62 0.23 1.65 12.74
N GLY A 63 0.33 2.98 12.80
CA GLY A 63 -0.81 3.90 12.90
C GLY A 63 -1.75 3.85 11.69
N ALA A 64 -1.19 3.76 10.48
CA ALA A 64 -1.96 3.63 9.24
C ALA A 64 -2.67 2.26 9.16
N SER A 65 -2.07 1.20 9.68
CA SER A 65 -2.65 -0.15 9.68
C SER A 65 -3.75 -0.34 10.73
N VAL A 66 -3.77 0.40 11.84
CA VAL A 66 -4.85 0.32 12.86
C VAL A 66 -6.04 1.24 12.58
N SER A 67 -5.87 2.23 11.70
CA SER A 67 -6.95 3.13 11.26
C SER A 67 -7.76 2.58 10.09
N GLY A 68 -7.39 1.41 9.56
CA GLY A 68 -8.10 0.67 8.51
C GLY A 68 -9.16 -0.28 9.07
#